data_AF-A0A1X0IDG2-F1
#
_entry.id   AF-A0A1X0IDG2-F1
#
_cell.length_a   1.000
_cell.length_b   1.000
_cell.length_c   1.000
_cell.angle_alpha   90.00
_cell.angle_beta   90.00
_cell.angle_gamma   90.00
#
_symmetry.space_group_name_H-M   'P 1'
#
loop_
_entity.id
_entity.type
_entity.pdbx_description
1 polymer ?
#
loop_
_entity_poly.entity_id
_entity_poly.type
_entity_poly.pdbx_seq_one_letter_code
_entity_poly.pdbx_strand_id
1 'polypeptide(L)'
;MTVHDNTVPAIDCVDFVRLVDELVDSDPQQWGPIVAKHLDECPPCLVYLQQMLDLKILLSHVFEGEKLSEEHITGVINAINALRKGQQS
;
A
#
# COMPACT_ATOMS: atom_id res chain seq x y z
N MET A 1 -3.34 8.48 -37.45
CA MET A 1 -2.75 7.21 -36.98
C MET A 1 -1.24 7.35 -36.99
N THR A 2 -0.65 7.67 -35.84
CA THR A 2 0.82 7.71 -35.64
C THR A 2 1.25 6.40 -35.00
N VAL A 3 2.15 5.69 -35.68
CA VAL A 3 2.66 4.34 -35.39
C VAL A 3 3.74 4.40 -34.31
N HIS A 4 3.42 4.92 -33.12
CA HIS A 4 4.39 5.05 -32.01
C HIS A 4 3.98 4.36 -30.71
N ASP A 5 2.86 3.63 -30.70
CA ASP A 5 2.25 3.22 -29.43
C ASP A 5 2.42 1.73 -29.06
N ASN A 6 3.20 0.99 -29.85
CA ASN A 6 3.30 -0.47 -29.78
C ASN A 6 4.45 -1.01 -28.91
N THR A 7 5.17 -0.16 -28.16
CA THR A 7 6.35 -0.59 -27.39
C THR A 7 6.06 -0.96 -25.93
N VAL A 8 4.87 -0.60 -25.42
CA VAL A 8 4.44 -0.92 -24.06
C VAL A 8 3.43 -2.07 -24.15
N PRO A 9 3.70 -3.24 -23.55
CA PRO A 9 2.74 -4.34 -23.53
C PRO A 9 1.41 -3.86 -22.94
N ALA A 10 0.32 -4.09 -23.66
CA ALA A 10 -1.01 -3.77 -23.16
C ALA A 10 -1.35 -4.74 -22.03
N ILE A 11 -1.72 -4.20 -20.87
CA ILE A 11 -2.36 -4.94 -19.79
C ILE A 11 -3.87 -4.83 -19.97
N ASP A 12 -4.59 -5.95 -19.89
CA ASP A 12 -6.05 -5.92 -19.90
C ASP A 12 -6.62 -5.65 -18.49
N CYS A 13 -7.90 -5.30 -18.40
CA CYS A 13 -8.52 -4.93 -17.13
C CYS A 13 -8.51 -6.07 -16.10
N VAL A 14 -8.54 -7.34 -16.53
CA VAL A 14 -8.55 -8.51 -15.64
C VAL A 14 -7.17 -8.66 -15.00
N ASP A 15 -6.11 -8.53 -15.79
CA ASP A 15 -4.74 -8.56 -15.31
C ASP A 15 -4.43 -7.34 -14.44
N PHE A 16 -4.94 -6.15 -14.79
CA PHE A 16 -4.83 -4.97 -13.95
C PHE A 16 -5.46 -5.19 -12.57
N VAL A 17 -6.69 -5.71 -12.50
CA VAL A 17 -7.38 -5.96 -11.22
C VAL A 17 -6.59 -6.91 -10.32
N ARG A 18 -5.86 -7.88 -10.88
CA ARG A 18 -4.98 -8.77 -10.11
C ARG A 18 -3.77 -8.06 -9.51
N LEU A 19 -3.28 -7.00 -10.15
CA LEU A 19 -2.16 -6.19 -9.66
C LEU A 19 -2.59 -5.13 -8.64
N VAL A 20 -3.87 -4.78 -8.56
CA VAL A 20 -4.35 -3.66 -7.72
C VAL A 20 -3.95 -3.81 -6.26
N ASP A 21 -3.92 -5.03 -5.71
CA ASP A 21 -3.47 -5.28 -4.34
C ASP A 21 -2.01 -4.80 -4.13
N GLU A 22 -1.12 -5.17 -5.04
CA GLU A 22 0.29 -4.73 -5.02
C GLU A 22 0.42 -3.22 -5.29
N LEU A 23 -0.42 -2.65 -6.15
CA LEU A 23 -0.42 -1.22 -6.44
C LEU A 23 -0.86 -0.38 -5.24
N VAL A 24 -1.88 -0.84 -4.51
CA VAL A 24 -2.39 -0.19 -3.29
C VAL A 24 -1.35 -0.15 -2.18
N ASP A 25 -0.43 -1.11 -2.15
CA ASP A 25 0.66 -1.22 -1.18
C ASP A 25 1.99 -0.60 -1.61
N SER A 26 2.11 -0.16 -2.86
CA SER A 26 3.32 0.44 -3.41
C SER A 26 3.23 1.96 -3.58
N ASP A 27 4.39 2.61 -3.73
CA ASP A 27 4.46 4.04 -4.05
C ASP A 27 3.98 4.27 -5.51
N PRO A 28 3.03 5.18 -5.76
CA PRO A 28 2.59 5.54 -7.11
C PRO A 28 3.72 5.91 -8.09
N GLN A 29 4.86 6.42 -7.59
CA GLN A 29 6.03 6.72 -8.41
C GLN A 29 6.71 5.44 -8.97
N GLN A 30 6.38 4.27 -8.44
CA GLN A 30 6.97 2.97 -8.81
C GLN A 30 6.09 2.11 -9.72
N TRP A 31 4.85 2.52 -10.01
CA TRP A 31 3.89 1.70 -10.78
C TRP A 31 4.30 1.41 -12.23
N GLY A 32 5.32 2.10 -12.75
CA GLY A 32 5.88 1.84 -14.05
C GLY A 32 4.97 2.27 -15.23
N PRO A 33 5.54 2.31 -16.44
CA PRO A 33 4.87 2.92 -17.60
C PRO A 33 3.67 2.11 -18.13
N ILE A 34 3.64 0.78 -17.93
CA ILE A 34 2.52 -0.08 -18.37
C ILE A 34 1.25 0.25 -17.59
N VAL A 35 1.36 0.35 -16.27
CA VAL A 35 0.23 0.68 -15.39
C VAL A 35 -0.24 2.11 -15.62
N ALA A 36 0.70 3.06 -15.74
CA ALA A 36 0.39 4.46 -16.03
C ALA A 36 -0.40 4.61 -17.34
N LYS A 37 0.02 3.90 -18.41
CA LYS A 37 -0.69 3.88 -19.68
C LYS A 37 -2.10 3.29 -19.55
N HIS A 38 -2.25 2.16 -18.86
CA HIS A 38 -3.57 1.56 -18.65
C HIS A 38 -4.53 2.47 -17.88
N LEU A 39 -4.04 3.16 -16.86
CA LEU A 39 -4.84 4.09 -16.06
C LEU A 39 -5.31 5.31 -16.86
N ASP A 40 -4.50 5.78 -17.82
CA ASP A 40 -4.85 6.86 -18.75
C ASP A 40 -5.92 6.41 -19.76
N GLU A 41 -5.77 5.19 -20.29
CA GLU A 41 -6.64 4.63 -21.34
C GLU A 41 -7.92 3.98 -20.78
N CYS A 42 -7.97 3.61 -19.49
CA CYS A 42 -9.07 2.90 -18.86
C CYS A 42 -9.57 3.61 -17.58
N PRO A 43 -10.43 4.64 -17.72
CA PRO A 43 -11.01 5.33 -16.57
C PRO A 43 -11.71 4.42 -15.53
N PRO A 44 -12.41 3.33 -15.91
CA PRO A 44 -12.99 2.42 -14.92
C PRO A 44 -11.94 1.78 -13.99
N CYS A 45 -10.78 1.39 -14.52
CA CYS A 45 -9.70 0.80 -13.72
C CYS A 45 -9.04 1.83 -12.79
N LEU A 46 -8.93 3.08 -13.23
CA LEU A 46 -8.48 4.18 -12.37
C LEU A 46 -9.43 4.42 -11.20
N VAL A 47 -10.74 4.48 -11.45
CA VAL A 47 -11.74 4.63 -10.39
C VAL A 47 -11.68 3.45 -9.43
N TYR A 48 -11.53 2.23 -9.94
CA TYR A 48 -11.39 1.04 -9.10
C TYR A 48 -10.15 1.12 -8.20
N LEU A 49 -8.98 1.49 -8.74
CA LEU A 49 -7.76 1.66 -7.94
C LEU A 49 -7.93 2.75 -6.87
N GLN A 50 -8.55 3.88 -7.21
CA GLN A 50 -8.85 4.95 -6.26
C GLN A 50 -9.76 4.47 -5.12
N GLN A 51 -10.82 3.70 -5.44
CA GLN A 51 -11.71 3.13 -4.43
C GLN A 51 -10.97 2.18 -3.47
N MET A 52 -10.01 1.39 -3.97
CA MET A 52 -9.22 0.49 -3.13
C MET A 52 -8.26 1.27 -2.21
N LEU A 53 -7.65 2.36 -2.70
CA LEU A 53 -6.83 3.26 -1.89
C LEU A 53 -7.66 3.96 -0.80
N ASP A 54 -8.84 4.47 -1.15
CA ASP A 54 -9.76 5.09 -0.21
C ASP A 54 -10.17 4.10 0.89
N LEU A 55 -10.49 2.85 0.51
CA LEU A 55 -10.81 1.81 1.47
C LEU A 55 -9.64 1.53 2.43
N LYS A 56 -8.40 1.46 1.93
CA LYS A 56 -7.21 1.29 2.77
C LYS A 56 -7.05 2.43 3.79
N ILE A 57 -7.29 3.67 3.37
CA ILE A 57 -7.26 4.83 4.27
C ILE A 57 -8.36 4.71 5.34
N LEU A 58 -9.59 4.42 4.93
CA LEU A 58 -10.72 4.26 5.84
C LEU A 58 -10.47 3.14 6.87
N LEU A 59 -9.95 2.00 6.44
CA LEU A 59 -9.58 0.90 7.33
C LEU A 59 -8.43 1.33 8.26
N SER A 60 -7.41 2.02 7.73
CA SER A 60 -6.30 2.51 8.54
C SER A 60 -6.76 3.42 9.67
N HIS A 61 -7.74 4.30 9.45
CA HIS A 61 -8.32 5.14 10.51
C HIS A 61 -9.05 4.34 11.60
N VAL A 62 -9.75 3.26 11.21
CA VAL A 62 -10.39 2.37 12.20
C VAL A 62 -9.34 1.68 13.07
N PHE A 63 -8.24 1.23 12.46
CA PHE A 63 -7.16 0.54 13.15
C PHE A 63 -6.14 1.48 13.84
N GLU A 64 -6.17 2.79 13.58
CA GLU A 64 -5.34 3.76 14.30
C GLU A 64 -5.65 3.81 15.80
N GLY A 65 -6.87 3.48 16.20
CA GLY A 65 -7.23 3.26 17.61
C GLY A 65 -6.60 2.00 18.23
N GLU A 66 -6.10 1.08 17.42
CA GLU A 66 -5.48 -0.19 17.85
C GLU A 66 -3.94 -0.18 17.72
N LYS A 67 -3.33 0.89 17.17
CA LYS A 67 -1.88 1.01 17.08
C LYS A 67 -1.27 1.16 18.49
N LEU A 68 -0.16 0.46 18.72
CA LEU A 68 0.62 0.62 19.95
C LEU A 68 1.12 2.06 20.05
N SER A 69 0.72 2.77 21.11
CA SER A 69 1.21 4.10 21.41
C SER A 69 2.67 4.05 21.89
N GLU A 70 3.33 5.21 21.88
CA GLU A 70 4.67 5.38 22.46
C GLU A 70 4.71 4.95 23.94
N GLU A 71 3.60 5.12 24.66
CA GLU A 71 3.43 4.66 26.03
C GLU A 71 3.46 3.13 26.13
N HIS A 72 2.75 2.41 25.24
CA HIS A 72 2.79 0.95 25.19
C HIS A 72 4.21 0.45 24.88
N ILE A 73 4.90 1.07 23.93
CA ILE A 73 6.27 0.72 23.54
C ILE A 73 7.24 0.96 24.72
N THR A 74 7.12 2.12 25.36
CA THR A 74 7.93 2.48 26.54
C THR A 74 7.70 1.53 27.70
N GLY A 75 6.45 1.12 27.94
CA GLY A 75 6.10 0.12 28.95
C GLY A 75 6.80 -1.22 28.73
N VAL A 76 6.81 -1.73 27.50
CA VAL A 76 7.50 -2.98 27.13
C VAL A 76 9.01 -2.85 27.32
N ILE A 77 9.62 -1.76 26.84
CA ILE A 77 11.06 -1.52 26.99
C ILE A 77 11.46 -1.49 28.48
N ASN A 78 10.65 -0.82 29.31
CA ASN A 78 10.90 -0.73 30.75
C ASN A 78 10.79 -2.10 31.43
N ALA A 79 9.78 -2.91 31.08
CA ALA A 79 9.63 -4.26 31.60
C ALA A 79 10.83 -5.16 31.25
N ILE A 80 11.29 -5.13 30.00
CA ILE A 80 12.49 -5.87 29.56
C ILE A 80 13.73 -5.43 30.35
N ASN A 81 13.92 -4.12 30.51
CA ASN A 81 15.05 -3.56 31.26
C ASN A 81 15.02 -3.97 32.75
N ALA A 82 13.83 -4.03 33.37
CA ALA A 82 13.67 -4.45 34.74
C ALA A 82 14.00 -5.95 34.92
N LEU A 83 13.53 -6.81 34.02
CA LEU A 83 13.85 -8.24 34.02
C LEU A 83 15.37 -8.48 33.87
N ARG A 84 16.02 -7.76 32.96
CA ARG A 84 17.49 -7.82 32.78
C ARG A 84 18.25 -7.40 34.03
N LYS A 85 17.79 -6.37 34.74
CA LYS A 85 18.40 -5.91 36.00
C LYS A 85 18.20 -6.92 37.14
N GLY A 86 17.02 -7.55 37.22
CA GLY A 86 16.73 -8.58 38.23
C GLY A 86 17.54 -9.87 38.08
N GLN A 87 18.01 -10.18 36.87
CA GLN A 87 18.91 -11.33 36.62
C GLN A 87 20.36 -11.11 37.07
N GLN A 88 20.74 -9.89 37.46
CA GLN A 88 22.07 -9.56 38.01
C GLN A 88 22.10 -9.56 39.55
N SER A 89 21.06 -10.10 40.19
CA SER A 89 20.94 -10.22 41.66
C SER A 89 21.27 -11.64 42.13
#